data_AF-A0A7X6ZS39-F1
#
_entry.id   AF-A0A7X6ZS39-F1
#
_cell.length_a   1.000
_cell.length_b   1.000
_cell.length_c   1.000
_cell.angle_alpha   90.00
_cell.angle_beta   90.00
_cell.angle_gamma   90.00
#
_symmetry.space_group_name_H-M   'P 1'
#
loop_
_entity.id
_entity.type
_entity.pdbx_description
1 polymer ?
#
loop_
_entity_poly.entity_id
_entity_poly.type
_entity_poly.pdbx_seq_one_letter_code
_entity_poly.pdbx_strand_id
1 'polypeptide(L)'
;MRKTFKVFKAYKGYILFALTLSLFLCSVNYDLYGYERRVPQYSEVEIMGMSTYINSDMRIALRPEDYDPEMHGYQIPTREYHGEFDYEPPKVLSDEHITKLRDSIPGISENYEVITKARQIHSYIVENENLFKENEKLRQKDTLGRQADLFNNRNLYFIYRLEDGSLLERQYNLLTYQDNTELDKLLREYISLPGVRESYMPILAKNAEDIRSIYISFDTKDGLYQDYEITDNIQDFLDAHKKDILAEDPLKSMFRDREITDYNVHIRVEFKDTFINIKTSYSNSLYNSWENTLNYLVEKGVFELENLMPSEYHLKDNPIPIINQSRYYPNLP
;
A
#
# COMPACT_ATOMS: atom_id res chain seq x y z
N MET A 1 14.21 42.50 50.24
CA MET A 1 14.37 41.78 48.96
C MET A 1 15.52 42.39 48.14
N ARG A 2 16.76 41.87 48.25
CA ARG A 2 17.92 42.25 47.43
C ARG A 2 18.68 40.98 47.05
N LYS A 3 18.15 40.17 46.11
CA LYS A 3 18.87 38.96 45.64
C LYS A 3 18.53 38.52 44.20
N THR A 4 17.93 39.37 43.37
CA THR A 4 17.42 38.95 42.04
C THR A 4 18.07 39.65 40.84
N PHE A 5 19.10 40.50 41.03
CA PHE A 5 19.68 41.28 39.92
C PHE A 5 21.00 40.74 39.34
N LYS A 6 21.56 39.64 39.87
CA LYS A 6 22.77 39.02 39.29
C LYS A 6 22.49 38.24 37.99
N VAL A 7 21.23 37.89 37.72
CA VAL A 7 20.83 37.16 36.49
C VAL A 7 20.85 38.08 35.26
N PHE A 8 20.71 39.40 35.44
CA PHE A 8 20.77 40.39 34.35
C PHE A 8 22.16 40.56 33.73
N LYS A 9 23.24 40.02 34.30
CA LYS A 9 24.55 40.00 33.62
C LYS A 9 24.67 38.89 32.57
N ALA A 10 23.80 37.88 32.62
CA ALA A 10 23.77 36.78 31.66
C ALA A 10 22.86 37.06 30.46
N TYR A 11 22.23 38.24 30.37
CA TYR A 11 21.29 38.60 29.29
C TYR A 11 21.88 38.43 27.89
N LYS A 12 23.18 38.67 27.70
CA LYS A 12 23.87 38.44 26.42
C LYS A 12 23.85 36.97 26.00
N GLY A 13 24.01 36.06 26.97
CA GLY A 13 23.90 34.61 26.75
C GLY A 13 22.47 34.20 26.38
N TYR A 14 21.47 34.78 27.03
CA TYR A 14 20.06 34.56 26.68
C TYR A 14 19.71 35.08 25.28
N ILE A 15 20.23 36.25 24.88
CA ILE A 15 20.04 36.78 23.53
C ILE A 15 20.70 35.87 22.49
N LEU A 16 21.94 35.43 22.72
CA LEU A 16 22.63 34.52 21.80
C LEU A 16 21.91 33.17 21.69
N PHE A 17 21.46 32.61 22.82
CA PHE A 17 20.66 31.39 22.85
C PHE A 17 19.34 31.57 22.10
N ALA A 18 18.60 32.66 22.35
CA ALA A 18 17.35 32.95 21.67
C ALA A 18 17.55 33.12 20.16
N LEU A 19 18.61 33.80 19.73
CA LEU A 19 18.95 33.92 18.31
C LEU A 19 19.29 32.57 17.68
N THR A 20 20.09 31.75 18.36
CA THR A 20 20.47 30.42 17.86
C THR A 20 19.26 29.50 17.76
N LEU A 21 18.40 29.50 18.79
CA LEU A 21 17.16 28.73 18.81
C LEU A 21 16.20 29.23 17.72
N SER A 22 16.04 30.55 17.55
CA SER A 22 15.21 31.11 16.49
C SER A 22 15.74 30.72 15.10
N LEU A 23 17.06 30.79 14.86
CA LEU A 23 17.66 30.35 13.60
C LEU A 23 17.46 28.85 13.36
N PHE A 24 17.62 28.03 14.40
CA PHE A 24 17.36 26.60 14.33
C PHE A 24 15.89 26.30 14.00
N LEU A 25 14.95 26.93 14.71
CA LEU A 25 13.52 26.79 14.45
C LEU A 25 13.14 27.33 13.07
N CYS A 26 13.73 28.43 12.62
CA CYS A 26 13.56 28.91 11.23
C CYS A 26 14.13 27.89 10.24
N SER A 27 15.26 27.25 10.52
CA SER A 27 15.84 26.25 9.62
C SER A 27 14.96 25.02 9.45
N VAL A 28 14.28 24.61 10.53
CA VAL A 28 13.27 23.54 10.49
C VAL A 28 12.00 24.02 9.78
N ASN A 29 11.46 25.19 10.15
CA ASN A 29 10.19 25.68 9.61
C ASN A 29 10.24 26.07 8.13
N TYR A 30 11.39 26.53 7.64
CA TYR A 30 11.61 26.80 6.21
C TYR A 30 12.18 25.62 5.45
N ASP A 31 12.37 24.48 6.13
CA ASP A 31 12.97 23.28 5.58
C ASP A 31 14.28 23.59 4.82
N LEU A 32 15.18 24.37 5.43
CA LEU A 32 16.38 24.90 4.74
C LEU A 32 17.30 23.80 4.21
N TYR A 33 17.29 22.64 4.86
CA TYR A 33 18.05 21.46 4.45
C TYR A 33 17.24 20.52 3.54
N GLY A 34 16.01 20.90 3.21
CA GLY A 34 15.08 20.09 2.41
C GLY A 34 14.72 18.78 3.10
N TYR A 35 14.79 18.67 4.42
CA TYR A 35 14.46 17.43 5.09
C TYR A 35 13.05 16.97 4.75
N GLU A 36 12.03 17.83 4.76
CA GLU A 36 10.67 17.40 4.40
C GLU A 36 10.49 17.22 2.88
N ARG A 37 11.17 18.05 2.08
CA ARG A 37 10.99 18.14 0.62
C ARG A 37 12.03 17.42 -0.23
N ARG A 38 13.00 16.73 0.37
CA ARG A 38 14.09 16.07 -0.37
C ARG A 38 13.54 14.89 -1.16
N VAL A 39 13.62 15.02 -2.47
CA VAL A 39 13.61 13.90 -3.41
C VAL A 39 15.08 13.55 -3.70
N PRO A 40 15.54 12.32 -3.42
CA PRO A 40 16.94 11.95 -3.67
C PRO A 40 17.27 12.08 -5.16
N GLN A 41 18.52 12.34 -5.49
CA GLN A 41 18.97 12.27 -6.89
C GLN A 41 18.99 10.81 -7.35
N TYR A 42 18.88 10.57 -8.66
CA TYR A 42 18.87 9.19 -9.18
C TYR A 42 20.15 8.44 -8.77
N SER A 43 21.31 9.08 -8.94
CA SER A 43 22.61 8.52 -8.59
C SER A 43 22.83 8.31 -7.09
N GLU A 44 21.87 8.72 -6.26
CA GLU A 44 21.91 8.48 -4.82
C GLU A 44 21.08 7.25 -4.42
N VAL A 45 20.24 6.69 -5.30
CA VAL A 45 19.30 5.61 -4.95
C VAL A 45 19.82 4.26 -5.41
N GLU A 46 20.04 3.36 -4.46
CA GLU A 46 20.39 1.96 -4.70
C GLU A 46 19.12 1.13 -5.01
N ILE A 47 18.10 1.26 -4.16
CA ILE A 47 16.83 0.53 -4.26
C ILE A 47 15.70 1.39 -3.66
N MET A 48 14.49 1.24 -4.20
CA MET A 48 13.31 1.95 -3.72
C MET A 48 12.18 1.00 -3.33
N GLY A 49 11.25 1.49 -2.52
CA GLY A 49 9.95 0.89 -2.23
C GLY A 49 8.84 1.93 -2.30
N MET A 50 7.71 1.59 -2.93
CA MET A 50 6.51 2.43 -2.95
C MET A 50 5.25 1.62 -2.62
N SER A 51 4.46 2.12 -1.68
CA SER A 51 3.23 1.47 -1.23
C SER A 51 2.16 2.52 -0.87
N THR A 52 0.96 2.05 -0.51
CA THR A 52 -0.13 2.93 -0.05
C THR A 52 -0.18 3.10 1.46
N TYR A 53 0.72 2.44 2.19
CA TYR A 53 0.82 2.45 3.65
C TYR A 53 2.26 2.17 4.10
N ILE A 54 2.64 2.65 5.28
CA ILE A 54 3.93 2.32 5.89
C ILE A 54 4.03 0.79 6.04
N ASN A 55 5.08 0.21 5.50
CA ASN A 55 5.34 -1.21 5.57
C ASN A 55 6.70 -1.47 6.23
N SER A 56 6.70 -2.02 7.45
CA SER A 56 7.92 -2.38 8.18
C SER A 56 8.77 -3.41 7.45
N ASP A 57 8.13 -4.34 6.73
CA ASP A 57 8.83 -5.41 6.02
C ASP A 57 9.62 -4.83 4.85
N MET A 58 9.09 -3.77 4.22
CA MET A 58 9.77 -3.03 3.16
C MET A 58 11.05 -2.36 3.69
N ARG A 59 11.03 -1.86 4.93
CA ARG A 59 12.23 -1.29 5.57
C ARG A 59 13.34 -2.33 5.70
N ILE A 60 13.01 -3.54 6.16
CA ILE A 60 13.98 -4.64 6.29
C ILE A 60 14.45 -5.13 4.92
N ALA A 61 13.57 -5.20 3.93
CA ALA A 61 13.94 -5.55 2.56
C ALA A 61 14.96 -4.59 1.93
N LEU A 62 14.80 -3.30 2.22
CA LEU A 62 15.71 -2.26 1.75
C LEU A 62 16.98 -2.24 2.60
N ARG A 63 16.90 -2.34 3.93
CA ARG A 63 18.04 -2.31 4.85
C ARG A 63 18.10 -3.58 5.71
N PRO A 64 18.50 -4.74 5.14
CA PRO A 64 18.56 -6.01 5.86
C PRO A 64 19.55 -6.01 7.04
N GLU A 65 20.45 -5.02 7.11
CA GLU A 65 21.34 -4.80 8.25
C GLU A 65 20.58 -4.42 9.54
N ASP A 66 19.35 -3.91 9.42
CA ASP A 66 18.44 -3.66 10.56
C ASP A 66 17.71 -4.92 11.04
N TYR A 67 17.89 -6.05 10.36
CA TYR A 67 17.20 -7.28 10.73
C TYR A 67 17.59 -7.73 12.14
N ASP A 68 16.56 -8.09 12.90
CA ASP A 68 16.65 -8.59 14.27
C ASP A 68 15.79 -9.85 14.32
N PRO A 69 16.34 -11.04 14.59
CA PRO A 69 15.58 -12.28 14.62
C PRO A 69 14.41 -12.27 15.63
N GLU A 70 14.55 -11.57 16.75
CA GLU A 70 13.50 -11.48 17.77
C GLU A 70 12.35 -10.58 17.31
N MET A 71 12.67 -9.47 16.63
CA MET A 71 11.65 -8.52 16.16
C MET A 71 11.09 -8.84 14.79
N HIS A 72 11.86 -9.50 13.92
CA HIS A 72 11.56 -9.65 12.49
C HIS A 72 11.53 -11.12 12.05
N GLY A 73 11.84 -12.06 12.94
CA GLY A 73 11.85 -13.49 12.60
C GLY A 73 10.56 -13.99 11.95
N TYR A 74 9.42 -13.39 12.28
CA TYR A 74 8.11 -13.78 11.77
C TYR A 74 7.94 -13.53 10.27
N GLN A 75 8.79 -12.65 9.70
CA GLN A 75 8.80 -12.32 8.27
C GLN A 75 9.48 -13.42 7.44
N ILE A 76 10.35 -14.22 8.05
CA ILE A 76 11.07 -15.29 7.38
C ILE A 76 10.49 -16.63 7.84
N PRO A 77 9.67 -17.31 7.02
CA PRO A 77 9.13 -18.59 7.42
C PRO A 77 10.26 -19.59 7.54
N THR A 78 10.38 -20.18 8.72
CA THR A 78 11.15 -21.38 8.92
C THR A 78 10.36 -22.51 8.26
N ARG A 79 10.96 -23.23 7.30
CA ARG A 79 10.28 -24.31 6.58
C ARG A 79 9.73 -25.33 7.57
N GLU A 80 8.44 -25.69 7.43
CA GLU A 80 7.94 -26.95 7.96
C GLU A 80 8.69 -28.10 7.28
N TYR A 81 9.60 -28.74 7.99
CA TYR A 81 10.03 -30.10 7.68
C TYR A 81 9.54 -31.01 8.79
N HIS A 82 8.56 -31.86 8.49
CA HIS A 82 8.20 -33.04 9.27
C HIS A 82 7.65 -32.83 10.70
N GLY A 83 6.81 -31.83 10.93
CA GLY A 83 5.93 -31.82 12.11
C GLY A 83 6.58 -31.41 13.44
N GLU A 84 7.81 -30.92 13.43
CA GLU A 84 8.40 -30.18 14.55
C GLU A 84 8.43 -28.69 14.19
N PHE A 85 7.64 -27.89 14.89
CA PHE A 85 7.69 -26.42 14.84
C PHE A 85 8.92 -25.94 15.62
N ASP A 86 10.12 -26.20 15.09
CA ASP A 86 11.33 -25.55 15.62
C ASP A 86 11.48 -24.19 14.94
N TYR A 87 10.90 -23.17 15.59
CA TYR A 87 10.96 -21.79 15.15
C TYR A 87 12.32 -21.21 15.52
N GLU A 88 13.32 -21.43 14.67
CA GLU A 88 14.61 -20.74 14.75
C GLU A 88 14.78 -19.81 13.53
N PRO A 89 14.33 -18.54 13.62
CA PRO A 89 14.60 -17.57 12.57
C PRO A 89 16.11 -17.42 12.36
N PRO A 90 16.57 -17.19 11.11
CA PRO A 90 18.00 -17.07 10.84
C PRO A 90 18.59 -15.92 11.64
N LYS A 91 19.78 -16.08 12.21
CA LYS A 91 20.43 -14.98 12.97
C LYS A 91 20.82 -13.79 12.09
N VAL A 92 21.06 -14.04 10.81
CA VAL A 92 21.44 -13.06 9.78
C VAL A 92 20.74 -13.47 8.48
N LEU A 93 20.25 -12.50 7.72
CA LEU A 93 19.66 -12.76 6.42
C LEU A 93 20.75 -13.14 5.39
N SER A 94 20.53 -14.22 4.66
CA SER A 94 21.33 -14.56 3.48
C SER A 94 20.87 -13.74 2.28
N ASP A 95 21.68 -13.69 1.22
CA ASP A 95 21.30 -13.05 -0.05
C ASP A 95 19.98 -13.63 -0.60
N GLU A 96 19.79 -14.95 -0.48
CA GLU A 96 18.54 -15.61 -0.89
C GLU A 96 17.34 -15.11 -0.08
N HIS A 97 17.48 -14.92 1.24
CA HIS A 97 16.42 -14.34 2.06
C HIS A 97 16.11 -12.91 1.63
N ILE A 98 17.15 -12.11 1.36
CA ILE A 98 17.00 -10.71 0.96
C ILE A 98 16.29 -10.60 -0.39
N THR A 99 16.74 -11.36 -1.40
CA THR A 99 16.11 -11.38 -2.73
C THR A 99 14.64 -11.77 -2.62
N LYS A 100 14.33 -12.85 -1.90
CA LYS A 100 12.93 -13.29 -1.76
C LYS A 100 12.06 -12.30 -1.00
N LEU A 101 12.62 -11.65 0.03
CA LEU A 101 11.91 -10.60 0.76
C LEU A 101 11.57 -9.44 -0.18
N ARG A 102 12.53 -8.99 -1.00
CA ARG A 102 12.33 -7.94 -2.01
C ARG A 102 11.27 -8.35 -3.05
N ASP A 103 11.35 -9.56 -3.59
CA ASP A 103 10.40 -10.07 -4.58
C ASP A 103 8.98 -10.23 -4.03
N SER A 104 8.84 -10.49 -2.73
CA SER A 104 7.53 -10.69 -2.10
C SER A 104 6.79 -9.38 -1.83
N ILE A 105 7.50 -8.25 -1.67
CA ILE A 105 6.89 -6.99 -1.25
C ILE A 105 6.58 -6.12 -2.48
N PRO A 106 5.30 -5.77 -2.72
CA PRO A 106 4.91 -4.92 -3.84
C PRO A 106 5.64 -3.57 -3.85
N GLY A 107 6.00 -3.10 -5.04
CA GLY A 107 6.59 -1.79 -5.26
C GLY A 107 8.06 -1.64 -4.84
N ILE A 108 8.75 -2.72 -4.43
CA ILE A 108 10.21 -2.70 -4.33
C ILE A 108 10.83 -2.85 -5.71
N SER A 109 11.82 -2.02 -6.03
CA SER A 109 12.52 -2.11 -7.32
C SER A 109 13.92 -1.51 -7.31
N GLU A 110 14.83 -2.20 -8.00
CA GLU A 110 16.17 -1.74 -8.39
C GLU A 110 16.18 -1.24 -9.85
N ASN A 111 15.06 -1.33 -10.56
CA ASN A 111 14.97 -0.97 -11.97
C ASN A 111 15.05 0.55 -12.16
N TYR A 112 15.93 0.98 -13.07
CA TYR A 112 16.17 2.38 -13.41
C TYR A 112 14.91 3.17 -13.77
N GLU A 113 14.08 2.62 -14.65
CA GLU A 113 12.88 3.29 -15.16
C GLU A 113 11.83 3.41 -14.06
N VAL A 114 11.69 2.37 -13.23
CA VAL A 114 10.78 2.34 -12.07
C VAL A 114 11.20 3.39 -11.03
N ILE A 115 12.48 3.42 -10.63
CA ILE A 115 13.03 4.43 -9.72
C ILE A 115 12.80 5.84 -10.29
N THR A 116 13.06 6.03 -11.59
CA THR A 116 12.91 7.34 -12.24
C THR A 116 11.45 7.80 -12.20
N LYS A 117 10.50 6.91 -12.51
CA LYS A 117 9.08 7.24 -12.50
C LYS A 117 8.55 7.47 -11.07
N ALA A 118 8.97 6.67 -10.09
CA ALA A 118 8.65 6.90 -8.68
C ALA A 118 9.17 8.26 -8.18
N ARG A 119 10.40 8.63 -8.56
CA ARG A 119 10.96 9.95 -8.27
C ARG A 119 10.18 11.07 -8.94
N GLN A 120 9.72 10.90 -10.18
CA GLN A 120 8.86 11.88 -10.86
C GLN A 120 7.55 12.11 -10.09
N ILE A 121 6.92 11.04 -9.60
CA ILE A 121 5.73 11.15 -8.73
C ILE A 121 6.08 11.89 -7.44
N HIS A 122 7.16 11.52 -6.77
CA HIS A 122 7.61 12.16 -5.54
C HIS A 122 7.91 13.66 -5.74
N SER A 123 8.60 14.03 -6.83
CA SER A 123 8.82 15.43 -7.23
C SER A 123 7.52 16.17 -7.49
N TYR A 124 6.59 15.58 -8.23
CA TYR A 124 5.28 16.19 -8.47
C TYR A 124 4.56 16.51 -7.16
N ILE A 125 4.58 15.58 -6.20
CA ILE A 125 3.96 15.78 -4.88
C ILE A 125 4.59 16.96 -4.14
N VAL A 126 5.92 17.03 -4.09
CA VAL A 126 6.66 18.10 -3.40
C VAL A 126 6.44 19.45 -4.08
N GLU A 127 6.48 19.51 -5.41
CA GLU A 127 6.29 20.73 -6.20
C GLU A 127 4.85 21.25 -6.12
N ASN A 128 3.87 20.37 -5.92
CA ASN A 128 2.45 20.70 -5.85
C ASN A 128 1.90 20.60 -4.41
N GLU A 129 2.74 20.72 -3.39
CA GLU A 129 2.33 20.61 -1.98
C GLU A 129 1.12 21.51 -1.62
N ASN A 130 1.09 22.74 -2.16
CA ASN A 130 0.01 23.68 -1.91
C ASN A 130 -1.34 23.20 -2.44
N LEU A 131 -1.37 22.53 -3.60
CA LEU A 131 -2.59 21.96 -4.17
C LEU A 131 -3.23 20.98 -3.18
N PHE A 132 -2.45 20.04 -2.65
CA PHE A 132 -2.97 19.03 -1.72
C PHE A 132 -3.42 19.66 -0.40
N LYS A 133 -2.65 20.63 0.14
CA LYS A 133 -3.00 21.37 1.35
C LYS A 133 -4.27 22.20 1.20
N GLU A 134 -4.50 22.81 0.04
CA GLU A 134 -5.72 23.58 -0.24
C GLU A 134 -6.93 22.65 -0.36
N ASN A 135 -6.80 21.53 -1.08
CA ASN A 135 -7.86 20.53 -1.18
C ASN A 135 -8.23 19.95 0.19
N GLU A 136 -7.25 19.68 1.05
CA GLU A 136 -7.52 19.22 2.41
C GLU A 136 -8.33 20.26 3.21
N LYS A 137 -7.96 21.54 3.13
CA LYS A 137 -8.72 22.63 3.77
C LYS A 137 -10.14 22.74 3.22
N LEU A 138 -10.32 22.54 1.91
CA LEU A 138 -11.65 22.56 1.27
C LEU A 138 -12.51 21.41 1.79
N ARG A 139 -11.97 20.18 1.82
CA ARG A 139 -12.65 19.02 2.40
C ARG A 139 -12.99 19.22 3.88
N GLN A 140 -12.09 19.80 4.67
CA GLN A 140 -12.35 20.08 6.10
C GLN A 140 -13.45 21.13 6.33
N LYS A 141 -13.58 22.11 5.43
CA LYS A 141 -14.64 23.13 5.51
C LYS A 141 -16.01 22.58 5.14
N ASP A 142 -16.09 21.47 4.42
CA ASP A 142 -17.32 20.78 4.11
C ASP A 142 -17.82 19.97 5.33
N THR A 143 -18.33 20.69 6.33
CA THR A 143 -18.84 20.13 7.58
C THR A 143 -20.01 19.16 7.41
N LEU A 144 -20.66 19.19 6.24
CA LEU A 144 -21.81 18.34 5.90
C LEU A 144 -21.43 17.14 5.02
N GLY A 145 -20.15 16.99 4.64
CA GLY A 145 -19.66 15.88 3.82
C GLY A 145 -20.26 15.81 2.41
N ARG A 146 -20.87 16.90 1.92
CA ARG A 146 -21.56 16.94 0.62
C ARG A 146 -20.60 16.90 -0.58
N GLN A 147 -19.33 17.20 -0.34
CA GLN A 147 -18.25 17.26 -1.32
C GLN A 147 -17.24 16.14 -1.11
N ALA A 148 -17.46 15.21 -0.17
CA ALA A 148 -16.55 14.09 0.06
C ALA A 148 -16.31 13.28 -1.22
N ASP A 149 -17.36 13.10 -2.02
CA ASP A 149 -17.31 12.38 -3.30
C ASP A 149 -16.63 13.17 -4.43
N LEU A 150 -16.28 14.45 -4.24
CA LEU A 150 -15.59 15.26 -5.26
C LEU A 150 -14.06 15.11 -5.21
N PHE A 151 -13.55 14.40 -4.21
CA PHE A 151 -12.13 14.23 -3.99
C PHE A 151 -11.69 12.78 -4.11
N ASN A 152 -10.57 12.57 -4.76
CA ASN A 152 -9.83 11.32 -4.74
C ASN A 152 -8.77 11.39 -3.65
N ASN A 153 -8.69 10.35 -2.83
CA ASN A 153 -7.67 10.21 -1.80
C ASN A 153 -6.63 9.17 -2.23
N ARG A 154 -5.36 9.58 -2.29
CA ARG A 154 -4.21 8.71 -2.60
C ARG A 154 -3.23 8.78 -1.44
N ASN A 155 -3.10 7.69 -0.69
CA ASN A 155 -2.02 7.55 0.27
C ASN A 155 -0.81 6.95 -0.44
N LEU A 156 0.34 7.59 -0.31
CA LEU A 156 1.60 7.11 -0.89
C LEU A 156 2.69 7.13 0.18
N TYR A 157 3.41 6.02 0.29
CA TYR A 157 4.62 5.88 1.08
C TYR A 157 5.77 5.57 0.14
N PHE A 158 6.84 6.35 0.25
CA PHE A 158 8.10 6.15 -0.44
C PHE A 158 9.18 5.82 0.58
N ILE A 159 10.00 4.84 0.27
CA ILE A 159 11.24 4.56 0.98
C ILE A 159 12.34 4.33 -0.04
N TYR A 160 13.47 5.00 0.15
CA TYR A 160 14.66 4.85 -0.67
C TYR A 160 15.80 4.40 0.22
N ARG A 161 16.54 3.36 -0.18
CA ARG A 161 17.89 3.12 0.31
C ARG A 161 18.84 3.87 -0.58
N LEU A 162 19.65 4.72 0.04
CA LEU A 162 20.67 5.48 -0.65
C LEU A 162 21.98 4.68 -0.75
N GLU A 163 22.84 5.05 -1.68
CA GLU A 163 24.17 4.44 -1.90
C GLU A 163 25.07 4.43 -0.65
N ASP A 164 24.82 5.32 0.32
CA ASP A 164 25.52 5.34 1.62
C ASP A 164 24.91 4.40 2.67
N GLY A 165 23.89 3.62 2.30
CA GLY A 165 23.14 2.70 3.16
C GLY A 165 22.08 3.37 4.04
N SER A 166 21.93 4.70 3.97
CA SER A 166 20.88 5.41 4.72
C SER A 166 19.50 5.23 4.07
N LEU A 167 18.45 5.46 4.86
CA LEU A 167 17.07 5.40 4.39
C LEU A 167 16.45 6.81 4.33
N LEU A 168 15.73 7.09 3.25
CA LEU A 168 14.87 8.26 3.11
C LEU A 168 13.41 7.80 2.98
N GLU A 169 12.58 8.15 3.96
CA GLU A 169 11.17 7.71 4.05
C GLU A 169 10.19 8.88 4.02
N ARG A 170 9.19 8.84 3.16
CA ARG A 170 8.13 9.87 3.09
C ARG A 170 6.76 9.25 2.97
N GLN A 171 5.80 9.77 3.72
CA GLN A 171 4.39 9.41 3.59
C GLN A 171 3.57 10.64 3.27
N TYR A 172 2.65 10.49 2.32
CA TYR A 172 1.73 11.53 1.89
C TYR A 172 0.29 11.01 1.92
N ASN A 173 -0.61 11.86 2.40
CA ASN A 173 -2.06 11.70 2.26
C ASN A 173 -2.52 12.77 1.25
N LEU A 174 -2.73 12.35 0.01
CA LEU A 174 -2.88 13.26 -1.13
C LEU A 174 -4.33 13.33 -1.53
N LEU A 175 -4.89 14.53 -1.41
CA LEU A 175 -6.26 14.81 -1.82
C LEU A 175 -6.25 15.61 -3.13
N THR A 176 -6.83 15.05 -4.19
CA THR A 176 -7.03 15.73 -5.47
C THR A 176 -8.53 15.85 -5.75
N TYR A 177 -8.95 16.93 -6.40
CA TYR A 177 -10.28 16.95 -7.01
C TYR A 177 -10.35 15.91 -8.13
N GLN A 178 -11.53 15.32 -8.36
CA GLN A 178 -11.73 14.28 -9.37
C GLN A 178 -11.32 14.68 -10.80
N ASP A 179 -11.39 15.97 -11.14
CA ASP A 179 -10.96 16.49 -12.44
C ASP A 179 -9.44 16.72 -12.54
N ASN A 180 -8.73 16.78 -11.41
CA ASN A 180 -7.28 16.82 -11.39
C ASN A 180 -6.70 15.41 -11.48
N THR A 181 -6.31 15.04 -12.70
CA THR A 181 -5.88 13.70 -13.05
C THR A 181 -4.36 13.55 -13.19
N GLU A 182 -3.56 14.58 -12.95
CA GLU A 182 -2.11 14.55 -13.23
C GLU A 182 -1.36 13.55 -12.32
N LEU A 183 -1.67 13.53 -11.02
CA LEU A 183 -1.11 12.51 -10.11
C LEU A 183 -1.51 11.10 -10.56
N ASP A 184 -2.79 10.90 -10.84
CA ASP A 184 -3.35 9.63 -11.27
C ASP A 184 -2.76 9.17 -12.62
N LYS A 185 -2.43 10.10 -13.52
CA LYS A 185 -1.74 9.83 -14.78
C LYS A 185 -0.31 9.34 -14.53
N LEU A 186 0.46 10.02 -13.68
CA LEU A 186 1.82 9.59 -13.32
C LEU A 186 1.82 8.21 -12.66
N LEU A 187 0.85 7.95 -11.78
CA LEU A 187 0.66 6.65 -11.14
C LEU A 187 0.29 5.55 -12.15
N ARG A 188 -0.58 5.82 -13.13
CA ARG A 188 -0.88 4.87 -14.21
C ARG A 188 0.36 4.55 -15.05
N GLU A 189 1.14 5.57 -15.39
CA GLU A 189 2.41 5.38 -16.11
C GLU A 189 3.39 4.50 -15.30
N TYR A 190 3.50 4.72 -13.99
CA TYR A 190 4.31 3.90 -13.09
C TYR A 190 3.85 2.44 -13.05
N ILE A 191 2.55 2.21 -12.80
CA ILE A 191 2.00 0.85 -12.68
C ILE A 191 2.12 0.09 -14.01
N SER A 192 2.08 0.80 -15.14
CA SER A 192 2.20 0.20 -16.47
C SER A 192 3.65 -0.20 -16.84
N LEU A 193 4.65 0.14 -16.00
CA LEU A 193 6.02 -0.33 -16.23
C LEU A 193 6.11 -1.85 -16.02
N PRO A 194 6.95 -2.57 -16.80
CA PRO A 194 7.09 -4.00 -16.69
C PRO A 194 7.42 -4.47 -15.26
N GLY A 195 6.67 -5.44 -14.75
CA GLY A 195 6.87 -6.03 -13.41
C GLY A 195 6.24 -5.25 -12.27
N VAL A 196 5.85 -3.98 -12.47
CA VAL A 196 5.28 -3.16 -11.41
C VAL A 196 3.85 -3.62 -11.07
N ARG A 197 2.98 -3.73 -12.08
CA ARG A 197 1.59 -4.20 -11.87
C ARG A 197 1.57 -5.61 -11.27
N GLU A 198 2.44 -6.50 -11.74
CA GLU A 198 2.59 -7.86 -11.24
C GLU A 198 3.03 -7.89 -9.78
N SER A 199 3.86 -6.93 -9.34
CA SER A 199 4.27 -6.85 -7.94
C SER A 199 3.08 -6.59 -6.99
N TYR A 200 2.09 -5.80 -7.43
CA TYR A 200 0.85 -5.52 -6.68
C TYR A 200 -0.23 -6.59 -6.91
N MET A 201 -0.27 -7.21 -8.10
CA MET A 201 -1.20 -8.27 -8.46
C MET A 201 -0.45 -9.53 -8.88
N PRO A 202 0.08 -10.31 -7.90
CA PRO A 202 0.99 -11.43 -8.18
C PRO A 202 0.39 -12.49 -9.09
N ILE A 203 -0.95 -12.63 -9.09
CA ILE A 203 -1.67 -13.57 -9.96
C ILE A 203 -1.36 -13.36 -11.45
N LEU A 204 -1.06 -12.12 -11.88
CA LEU A 204 -0.71 -11.82 -13.28
C LEU A 204 0.53 -12.60 -13.73
N ALA A 205 1.50 -12.80 -12.84
CA ALA A 205 2.74 -13.51 -13.12
C ALA A 205 2.66 -15.03 -12.89
N LYS A 206 1.57 -15.56 -12.32
CA LYS A 206 1.44 -16.99 -11.98
C LYS A 206 0.83 -17.81 -13.10
N ASN A 207 1.24 -19.07 -13.23
CA ASN A 207 0.60 -20.06 -14.10
C ASN A 207 -0.05 -21.16 -13.25
N ALA A 208 -0.71 -22.13 -13.89
CA ALA A 208 -1.35 -23.23 -13.17
C ALA A 208 -0.40 -24.06 -12.29
N GLU A 209 0.88 -24.18 -12.66
CA GLU A 209 1.87 -24.91 -11.87
C GLU A 209 2.21 -24.19 -10.57
N ASP A 210 2.05 -22.86 -10.51
CA ASP A 210 2.28 -22.05 -9.32
C ASP A 210 1.11 -22.05 -8.33
N ILE A 211 -0.08 -22.47 -8.76
CA ILE A 211 -1.31 -22.40 -7.96
C ILE A 211 -1.56 -23.74 -7.24
N ARG A 212 -1.79 -23.66 -5.93
CA ARG A 212 -2.19 -24.80 -5.12
C ARG A 212 -3.67 -25.10 -5.31
N SER A 213 -4.52 -24.10 -5.11
CA SER A 213 -5.98 -24.19 -5.20
C SER A 213 -6.59 -22.81 -5.39
N ILE A 214 -7.83 -22.77 -5.89
CA ILE A 214 -8.62 -21.55 -6.02
C ILE A 214 -9.98 -21.79 -5.37
N TYR A 215 -10.35 -20.93 -4.43
CA TYR A 215 -11.62 -20.97 -3.72
C TYR A 215 -12.52 -19.83 -4.20
N ILE A 216 -13.76 -20.17 -4.51
CA ILE A 216 -14.83 -19.26 -4.91
C ILE A 216 -15.89 -19.31 -3.82
N SER A 217 -15.99 -18.24 -3.04
CA SER A 217 -16.90 -18.14 -1.91
C SER A 217 -18.04 -17.19 -2.22
N PHE A 218 -19.29 -17.58 -1.96
CA PHE A 218 -20.47 -16.76 -2.26
C PHE A 218 -21.68 -17.15 -1.40
N ASP A 219 -22.63 -16.23 -1.29
CA ASP A 219 -23.92 -16.47 -0.63
C ASP A 219 -25.04 -16.64 -1.67
N THR A 220 -25.96 -17.57 -1.43
CA THR A 220 -27.16 -17.78 -2.26
C THR A 220 -28.41 -17.14 -1.64
N LYS A 221 -29.45 -16.90 -2.45
CA LYS A 221 -30.69 -16.22 -2.03
C LYS A 221 -31.47 -16.93 -0.92
N ASP A 222 -31.24 -18.22 -0.72
CA ASP A 222 -31.78 -19.00 0.41
C ASP A 222 -30.98 -18.81 1.70
N GLY A 223 -29.92 -17.99 1.68
CA GLY A 223 -29.09 -17.62 2.82
C GLY A 223 -27.97 -18.62 3.12
N LEU A 224 -27.67 -19.54 2.19
CA LEU A 224 -26.57 -20.49 2.36
C LEU A 224 -25.25 -19.89 1.84
N TYR A 225 -24.20 -20.05 2.64
CA TYR A 225 -22.83 -19.81 2.21
C TYR A 225 -22.29 -21.03 1.48
N GLN A 226 -21.70 -20.80 0.31
CA GLN A 226 -21.05 -21.81 -0.51
C GLN A 226 -19.57 -21.48 -0.68
N ASP A 227 -18.74 -22.51 -0.72
CA ASP A 227 -17.32 -22.39 -1.05
C ASP A 227 -16.94 -23.50 -2.02
N TYR A 228 -16.51 -23.10 -3.22
CA TYR A 228 -16.20 -24.00 -4.31
C TYR A 228 -14.71 -24.00 -4.58
N GLU A 229 -14.07 -25.17 -4.54
CA GLU A 229 -12.66 -25.33 -4.84
C GLU A 229 -12.45 -25.76 -6.30
N ILE A 230 -11.73 -24.94 -7.07
CA ILE A 230 -11.24 -25.27 -8.40
C ILE A 230 -9.87 -25.91 -8.24
N THR A 231 -9.81 -27.22 -8.50
CA THR A 231 -8.57 -28.01 -8.49
C THR A 231 -8.11 -28.42 -9.90
N ASP A 232 -9.04 -28.48 -10.86
CA ASP A 232 -8.79 -28.78 -12.27
C ASP A 232 -9.03 -27.54 -13.15
N ASN A 233 -8.45 -27.51 -14.36
CA ASN A 233 -8.56 -26.40 -15.32
C ASN A 233 -8.19 -25.03 -14.72
N ILE A 234 -7.23 -25.01 -13.78
CA ILE A 234 -6.71 -23.81 -13.14
C ILE A 234 -6.27 -22.78 -14.19
N GLN A 235 -5.64 -23.21 -15.28
CA GLN A 235 -5.17 -22.29 -16.32
C GLN A 235 -6.32 -21.54 -17.00
N ASP A 236 -7.42 -22.23 -17.31
CA ASP A 236 -8.59 -21.60 -17.95
C ASP A 236 -9.19 -20.51 -17.04
N PHE A 237 -9.30 -20.78 -15.74
CA PHE A 237 -9.72 -19.77 -14.77
C PHE A 237 -8.75 -18.59 -14.74
N LEU A 238 -7.43 -18.86 -14.66
CA LEU A 238 -6.42 -17.80 -14.62
C LEU A 238 -6.49 -16.93 -15.88
N ASP A 239 -6.68 -17.52 -17.06
CA ASP A 239 -6.75 -16.79 -18.32
C ASP A 239 -7.97 -15.86 -18.35
N ALA A 240 -9.15 -16.35 -17.94
CA ALA A 240 -10.36 -15.53 -17.81
C ALA A 240 -10.16 -14.40 -16.79
N HIS A 241 -9.59 -14.72 -15.64
CA HIS A 241 -9.39 -13.79 -14.54
C HIS A 241 -8.37 -12.69 -14.83
N LYS A 242 -7.23 -13.06 -15.40
CA LYS A 242 -6.20 -12.11 -15.83
C LYS A 242 -6.72 -11.16 -16.89
N LYS A 243 -7.60 -11.62 -17.79
CA LYS A 243 -8.19 -10.78 -18.82
C LYS A 243 -9.01 -9.64 -18.22
N ASP A 244 -9.80 -9.92 -17.17
CA ASP A 244 -10.54 -8.89 -16.45
C ASP A 244 -9.59 -7.94 -15.73
N ILE A 245 -8.64 -8.47 -14.96
CA ILE A 245 -7.64 -7.65 -14.24
C ILE A 245 -6.92 -6.71 -15.20
N LEU A 246 -6.49 -7.20 -16.38
CA LEU A 246 -5.76 -6.39 -17.37
C LEU A 246 -6.63 -5.34 -18.06
N ALA A 247 -7.94 -5.57 -18.17
CA ALA A 247 -8.90 -4.62 -18.72
C ALA A 247 -9.22 -3.47 -17.75
N GLU A 248 -8.99 -3.66 -16.45
CA GLU A 248 -9.20 -2.61 -15.45
C GLU A 248 -8.18 -1.46 -15.54
N ASP A 249 -8.60 -0.30 -15.02
CA ASP A 249 -7.68 0.82 -14.73
C ASP A 249 -6.51 0.30 -13.86
N PRO A 250 -5.26 0.45 -14.31
CA PRO A 250 -4.09 0.01 -13.56
C PRO A 250 -4.05 0.53 -12.12
N LEU A 251 -4.62 1.71 -11.82
CA LEU A 251 -4.66 2.24 -10.45
C LEU A 251 -5.34 1.31 -9.45
N LYS A 252 -6.31 0.51 -9.88
CA LYS A 252 -7.02 -0.41 -9.00
C LYS A 252 -6.11 -1.47 -8.38
N SER A 253 -5.02 -1.83 -9.07
CA SER A 253 -3.99 -2.74 -8.54
C SER A 253 -3.34 -2.22 -7.25
N MET A 254 -3.25 -0.89 -7.11
CA MET A 254 -2.60 -0.22 -5.99
C MET A 254 -3.60 0.35 -4.97
N PHE A 255 -4.73 0.90 -5.44
CA PHE A 255 -5.64 1.71 -4.61
C PHE A 255 -6.98 1.07 -4.26
N ARG A 256 -7.31 -0.13 -4.77
CA ARG A 256 -8.57 -0.86 -4.53
C ARG A 256 -9.78 0.09 -4.41
N ASP A 257 -10.29 0.54 -5.54
CA ASP A 257 -11.50 1.38 -5.53
C ASP A 257 -12.71 0.56 -5.06
N ARG A 258 -13.65 1.24 -4.40
CA ARG A 258 -14.95 0.65 -4.06
C ARG A 258 -15.83 0.68 -5.30
N GLU A 259 -15.77 -0.38 -6.09
CA GLU A 259 -16.75 -0.60 -7.15
C GLU A 259 -18.00 -1.28 -6.57
N ILE A 260 -19.15 -0.95 -7.16
CA ILE A 260 -20.42 -1.59 -6.81
C ILE A 260 -20.35 -3.04 -7.31
N THR A 261 -20.59 -3.96 -6.40
CA THR A 261 -20.82 -5.36 -6.73
C THR A 261 -22.32 -5.60 -6.66
N ASP A 262 -22.91 -6.29 -7.63
CA ASP A 262 -24.31 -6.72 -7.50
C ASP A 262 -24.39 -7.96 -6.60
N TYR A 263 -23.30 -8.72 -6.52
CA TYR A 263 -23.20 -9.99 -5.82
C TYR A 263 -21.96 -10.07 -4.95
N ASN A 264 -22.07 -10.71 -3.79
CA ASN A 264 -20.92 -10.97 -2.92
C ASN A 264 -20.23 -12.27 -3.31
N VAL A 265 -19.42 -12.23 -4.37
CA VAL A 265 -18.56 -13.35 -4.77
C VAL A 265 -17.11 -12.99 -4.47
N HIS A 266 -16.43 -13.85 -3.74
CA HIS A 266 -15.05 -13.66 -3.32
C HIS A 266 -14.17 -14.78 -3.86
N ILE A 267 -13.00 -14.40 -4.37
CA ILE A 267 -11.97 -15.30 -4.88
C ILE A 267 -10.81 -15.30 -3.91
N ARG A 268 -10.32 -16.50 -3.60
CA ARG A 268 -9.02 -16.72 -2.94
C ARG A 268 -8.21 -17.70 -3.78
N VAL A 269 -7.02 -17.29 -4.20
CA VAL A 269 -6.05 -18.12 -4.92
C VAL A 269 -4.89 -18.41 -4.00
N GLU A 270 -4.61 -19.68 -3.73
CA GLU A 270 -3.47 -20.10 -2.93
C GLU A 270 -2.28 -20.45 -3.81
N PHE A 271 -1.09 -19.93 -3.48
CA PHE A 271 0.13 -20.22 -4.22
C PHE A 271 0.88 -21.40 -3.60
N LYS A 272 1.60 -22.18 -4.42
CA LYS A 272 2.44 -23.29 -3.94
C LYS A 272 3.71 -22.81 -3.25
N ASP A 273 4.24 -21.65 -3.66
CA ASP A 273 5.44 -21.09 -3.04
C ASP A 273 5.08 -20.35 -1.75
N THR A 274 5.50 -20.91 -0.61
CA THR A 274 5.22 -20.42 0.73
C THR A 274 6.44 -19.76 1.36
N PHE A 275 7.44 -19.34 0.58
CA PHE A 275 8.72 -18.90 1.15
C PHE A 275 8.62 -17.64 2.01
N ILE A 276 7.50 -16.89 2.01
CA ILE A 276 7.27 -15.76 2.91
C ILE A 276 5.81 -15.70 3.34
N ASN A 277 5.56 -15.44 4.63
CA ASN A 277 4.23 -15.35 5.25
C ASN A 277 3.36 -14.17 4.72
N ILE A 278 3.84 -13.45 3.70
CA ILE A 278 3.30 -12.18 3.20
C ILE A 278 2.44 -12.39 1.92
N LYS A 279 2.66 -13.46 1.15
CA LYS A 279 1.90 -13.74 -0.09
C LYS A 279 1.63 -15.23 -0.30
N THR A 280 1.03 -15.90 0.68
CA THR A 280 0.55 -17.28 0.50
C THR A 280 -0.73 -17.35 -0.34
N SER A 281 -1.44 -16.23 -0.46
CA SER A 281 -2.66 -16.15 -1.27
C SER A 281 -2.89 -14.77 -1.88
N TYR A 282 -3.70 -14.75 -2.93
CA TYR A 282 -4.32 -13.56 -3.51
C TYR A 282 -5.83 -13.64 -3.26
N SER A 283 -6.41 -12.56 -2.76
CA SER A 283 -7.83 -12.51 -2.45
C SER A 283 -8.46 -11.23 -2.99
N ASN A 284 -9.61 -11.38 -3.66
CA ASN A 284 -10.37 -10.26 -4.19
C ASN A 284 -11.86 -10.56 -4.33
N SER A 285 -12.69 -9.52 -4.26
CA SER A 285 -14.10 -9.61 -4.62
C SER A 285 -14.24 -9.52 -6.15
N LEU A 286 -15.23 -10.22 -6.70
CA LEU A 286 -15.59 -10.09 -8.10
C LEU A 286 -16.50 -8.88 -8.32
N TYR A 287 -16.08 -7.99 -9.21
CA TYR A 287 -16.89 -6.85 -9.65
C TYR A 287 -17.77 -7.23 -10.82
N ASN A 288 -18.86 -6.49 -11.02
CA ASN A 288 -19.77 -6.71 -12.15
C ASN A 288 -19.06 -6.55 -13.50
N SER A 289 -18.02 -5.72 -13.55
CA SER A 289 -17.18 -5.51 -14.73
C SER A 289 -16.28 -6.71 -15.07
N TRP A 290 -16.18 -7.74 -14.21
CA TRP A 290 -15.33 -8.91 -14.42
C TRP A 290 -16.10 -10.01 -15.16
N GLU A 291 -16.59 -9.65 -16.34
CA GLU A 291 -17.48 -10.49 -17.16
C GLU A 291 -16.80 -11.80 -17.57
N ASN A 292 -15.49 -11.81 -17.84
CA ASN A 292 -14.81 -13.03 -18.30
C ASN A 292 -14.76 -14.07 -17.16
N THR A 293 -14.45 -13.64 -15.94
CA THR A 293 -14.41 -14.51 -14.77
C THR A 293 -15.81 -14.99 -14.39
N LEU A 294 -16.79 -14.08 -14.36
CA LEU A 294 -18.18 -14.44 -14.03
C LEU A 294 -18.74 -15.45 -15.04
N ASN A 295 -18.55 -15.22 -16.34
CA ASN A 295 -19.01 -16.14 -17.38
C ASN A 295 -18.32 -17.51 -17.26
N TYR A 296 -17.00 -17.54 -17.01
CA TYR A 296 -16.28 -18.79 -16.77
C TYR A 296 -16.90 -19.59 -15.60
N LEU A 297 -17.18 -18.93 -14.47
CA LEU A 297 -17.74 -19.58 -13.29
C LEU A 297 -19.16 -20.11 -13.55
N VAL A 298 -19.99 -19.37 -14.28
CA VAL A 298 -21.34 -19.79 -14.67
C VAL A 298 -21.28 -20.98 -15.65
N GLU A 299 -20.43 -20.92 -16.67
CA GLU A 299 -20.27 -21.99 -17.67
C GLU A 299 -19.76 -23.29 -17.05
N LYS A 300 -18.90 -23.22 -16.03
CA LYS A 300 -18.44 -24.38 -15.26
C LYS A 300 -19.46 -24.86 -14.22
N GLY A 301 -20.61 -24.18 -14.09
CA GLY A 301 -21.68 -24.56 -13.17
C GLY A 301 -21.33 -24.34 -11.71
N VAL A 302 -20.43 -23.39 -11.40
CA VAL A 302 -20.09 -23.02 -10.01
C VAL A 302 -21.29 -22.37 -9.32
N PHE A 303 -22.01 -21.51 -10.03
CA PHE A 303 -23.28 -20.92 -9.60
C PHE A 303 -24.11 -20.43 -10.79
N GLU A 304 -25.37 -20.10 -10.54
CA GLU A 304 -26.24 -19.32 -11.43
C GLU A 304 -26.36 -17.90 -10.87
N LEU A 305 -26.17 -16.87 -11.69
CA LEU A 305 -26.17 -15.45 -11.25
C LEU A 305 -27.49 -15.08 -10.57
N GLU A 306 -28.61 -15.58 -11.05
CA GLU A 306 -29.93 -15.38 -10.47
C GLU A 306 -30.10 -15.99 -9.08
N ASN A 307 -29.23 -16.91 -8.65
CA ASN A 307 -29.29 -17.54 -7.34
C ASN A 307 -28.38 -16.86 -6.31
N LEU A 308 -27.48 -15.98 -6.75
CA LEU A 308 -26.59 -15.24 -5.87
C LEU A 308 -27.35 -14.21 -5.03
N MET A 309 -26.93 -14.07 -3.78
CA MET A 309 -27.46 -13.06 -2.88
C MET A 309 -26.98 -11.66 -3.29
N PRO A 310 -27.88 -10.67 -3.41
CA PRO A 310 -27.49 -9.30 -3.72
C PRO A 310 -26.59 -8.70 -2.64
N SER A 311 -25.56 -7.95 -3.05
CA SER A 311 -24.61 -7.29 -2.12
C SER A 311 -25.29 -6.34 -1.14
N GLU A 312 -26.38 -5.69 -1.56
CA GLU A 312 -27.18 -4.76 -0.74
C GLU A 312 -27.81 -5.44 0.49
N TYR A 313 -27.96 -6.76 0.47
CA TYR A 313 -28.54 -7.50 1.59
C TYR A 313 -27.65 -7.38 2.84
N HIS A 314 -26.32 -7.40 2.66
CA HIS A 314 -25.35 -7.22 3.73
C HIS A 314 -25.29 -5.78 4.28
N LEU A 315 -25.76 -4.79 3.52
CA LEU A 315 -25.85 -3.39 3.98
C LEU A 315 -27.05 -3.12 4.89
N LYS A 316 -28.07 -3.99 4.90
CA LYS A 316 -29.22 -3.86 5.81
C LYS A 316 -28.93 -4.33 7.23
N ASP A 317 -28.08 -5.36 7.37
CA ASP A 317 -27.75 -5.95 8.67
C ASP A 317 -26.50 -5.33 9.32
N ASN A 318 -25.65 -4.66 8.51
CA ASN A 318 -24.65 -3.72 8.98
C ASN A 318 -25.00 -2.33 8.46
N PRO A 319 -25.82 -1.53 9.17
CA PRO A 319 -26.00 -0.14 8.79
C PRO A 319 -24.61 0.47 8.66
N ILE A 320 -24.34 1.09 7.50
CA ILE A 320 -23.14 1.90 7.28
C ILE A 320 -22.91 2.66 8.57
N PRO A 321 -21.75 2.51 9.25
CA PRO A 321 -21.51 3.29 10.44
C PRO A 321 -21.65 4.72 9.98
N ILE A 322 -22.70 5.40 10.45
CA ILE A 322 -22.78 6.85 10.43
C ILE A 322 -21.40 7.26 10.90
N ILE A 323 -20.64 7.93 10.02
CA ILE A 323 -19.26 8.34 10.27
C ILE A 323 -19.29 9.05 11.62
N ASN A 324 -18.95 8.31 12.68
CA ASN A 324 -18.93 8.85 14.01
C ASN A 324 -17.65 9.66 14.05
N GLN A 325 -17.83 10.94 13.75
CA GLN A 325 -16.90 12.02 14.04
C GLN A 325 -16.50 11.91 15.51
N SER A 326 -15.41 11.19 15.81
CA SER A 326 -14.55 11.39 16.99
C SER A 326 -13.63 10.18 17.22
N ARG A 327 -12.51 10.14 16.50
CA ARG A 327 -11.23 9.81 17.15
C ARG A 327 -10.23 10.89 16.75
N TYR A 328 -10.39 12.03 17.41
CA TYR A 328 -9.33 13.02 17.60
C TYR A 328 -8.16 12.29 18.25
N TYR A 329 -7.10 12.00 17.49
CA TYR A 329 -5.79 11.84 18.10
C TYR A 329 -5.25 13.25 18.32
N PRO A 330 -5.10 13.73 19.56
CA PRO A 330 -4.37 14.96 19.79
C PRO A 330 -2.94 14.73 19.32
N ASN A 331 -2.46 15.58 18.42
CA ASN A 331 -1.04 15.71 18.13
C ASN A 331 -0.32 15.91 19.48
N LEU A 332 0.53 14.96 19.84
CA LEU A 332 1.53 15.16 20.87
C LEU A 332 2.66 16.04 20.30
N PRO A 333 3.27 16.89 21.13
CA PRO A 333 3.99 18.10 20.74
C PRO A 333 5.27 17.87 19.94
#